data_AF-A0A8X7B8P2-F1
#
_entry.id   AF-A0A8X7B8P2-F1
#
_cell.length_a   1.000
_cell.length_b   1.000
_cell.length_c   1.000
_cell.angle_alpha   90.00
_cell.angle_beta   90.00
_cell.angle_gamma   90.00
#
_symmetry.space_group_name_H-M   'P 1'
#
loop_
_entity.id
_entity.type
_entity.pdbx_description
1 polymer ?
#
loop_
_entity_poly.entity_id
_entity_poly.type
_entity_poly.pdbx_seq_one_letter_code
_entity_poly.pdbx_strand_id
1 'polypeptide(L)'
;MALVPKELVLEYYQLNKPEIRVEDNISNLLHDEEKSDDVKAKLLPHWIPKYQRLMQPPPPPKPFEKFLRNFYKKQRLNKNKHPLL
;
A
#
# COMPACT_ATOMS: atom_id res chain seq x y z
N MET A 1 -11.38 23.09 18.65
CA MET A 1 -10.93 21.96 17.81
C MET A 1 -10.94 22.43 16.36
N ALA A 2 -9.88 22.18 15.59
CA ALA A 2 -9.83 22.62 14.20
C ALA A 2 -10.77 21.75 13.35
N LEU A 3 -11.67 22.39 12.60
CA LEU A 3 -12.58 21.70 11.68
C LEU A 3 -11.79 21.31 10.44
N VAL A 4 -11.42 20.03 10.32
CA VAL A 4 -10.83 19.50 9.09
C VAL A 4 -11.95 19.45 8.03
N PRO A 5 -11.75 20.07 6.85
CA PRO A 5 -12.70 19.99 5.74
C PRO A 5 -13.08 18.55 5.42
N LYS A 6 -14.38 18.31 5.25
CA LYS A 6 -14.92 16.96 4.98
C LYS A 6 -14.32 16.34 3.72
N GLU A 7 -13.94 17.15 2.73
CA GLU A 7 -13.27 16.65 1.52
C GLU A 7 -11.91 16.01 1.84
N LEU A 8 -11.11 16.62 2.71
CA LEU A 8 -9.82 16.07 3.13
C LEU A 8 -9.98 14.80 3.97
N VAL A 9 -11.07 14.70 4.74
CA VAL A 9 -11.43 13.48 5.49
C VAL A 9 -11.78 12.35 4.51
N LEU A 10 -12.62 12.62 3.51
CA LEU A 10 -13.01 11.62 2.52
C LEU A 10 -11.83 11.13 1.68
N GLU A 11 -10.91 12.02 1.32
CA GLU A 11 -9.68 11.68 0.60
C GLU A 11 -8.69 10.91 1.50
N TYR A 12 -8.46 11.38 2.73
CA TYR A 12 -7.58 10.74 3.70
C TYR A 12 -8.03 9.31 4.05
N TYR A 13 -9.34 9.10 4.20
CA TYR A 13 -9.92 7.78 4.48
C TYR A 13 -10.33 6.99 3.23
N GLN A 14 -10.09 7.52 2.02
CA GLN A 14 -10.48 6.89 0.74
C GLN A 14 -11.94 6.42 0.70
N LEU A 15 -12.86 7.15 1.34
CA LEU A 15 -14.22 6.68 1.64
C LEU A 15 -15.08 6.41 0.39
N ASN A 16 -14.76 7.06 -0.73
CA ASN A 16 -15.46 6.95 -2.00
C ASN A 16 -14.66 6.16 -3.06
N LYS A 17 -13.61 5.43 -2.66
CA LYS A 17 -12.88 4.61 -3.61
C LYS A 17 -13.81 3.48 -4.07
N PRO A 18 -14.04 3.29 -5.38
CA PRO A 18 -14.69 2.07 -5.83
C PRO A 18 -13.84 0.92 -5.30
N GLU A 19 -14.42 0.11 -4.43
CA GLU A 19 -13.78 -1.06 -3.89
C GLU A 19 -13.65 -2.06 -5.05
N ILE A 20 -12.59 -1.91 -5.84
CA ILE A 20 -12.24 -2.86 -6.90
C ILE A 20 -11.81 -4.13 -6.16
N ARG A 21 -12.79 -4.98 -5.86
CA ARG A 21 -12.55 -6.27 -5.24
C ARG A 21 -11.84 -7.12 -6.28
N VAL A 22 -10.57 -7.40 -6.02
CA VAL A 22 -9.77 -8.25 -6.91
C VAL A 22 -10.39 -9.64 -7.02
N GLU A 23 -11.15 -10.08 -6.01
CA GLU A 23 -12.01 -11.26 -6.05
C GLU A 23 -12.98 -11.26 -7.23
N ASP A 24 -13.72 -10.16 -7.44
CA ASP A 24 -14.75 -10.07 -8.47
C ASP A 24 -14.12 -10.16 -9.86
N ASN A 25 -12.94 -9.57 -10.06
CA ASN A 25 -12.22 -9.66 -11.33
C ASN A 25 -11.71 -11.09 -11.61
N ILE A 26 -11.24 -11.80 -10.59
CA ILE A 26 -10.83 -13.21 -10.73
C ILE A 26 -12.05 -14.08 -11.00
N SER A 27 -13.15 -13.86 -10.27
CA SER A 27 -14.40 -14.60 -10.45
C SER A 27 -14.96 -14.38 -11.85
N ASN A 28 -15.09 -13.13 -12.30
CA ASN A 28 -15.57 -12.80 -13.64
C ASN A 28 -14.69 -13.45 -14.71
N LEU A 29 -13.36 -13.44 -14.56
CA LEU A 29 -12.46 -14.09 -15.50
C LEU A 29 -12.65 -15.61 -15.58
N LEU A 30 -12.93 -16.27 -14.46
CA LEU A 30 -13.13 -17.73 -14.43
C LEU A 30 -14.48 -18.13 -15.07
N HIS A 31 -15.54 -17.36 -14.80
CA HIS A 31 -16.90 -17.61 -15.31
C HIS A 31 -17.13 -17.08 -16.74
N ASP A 32 -16.16 -16.38 -17.31
CA ASP A 32 -16.23 -15.87 -18.68
C ASP A 32 -16.07 -17.03 -19.69
N GLU A 33 -17.18 -17.56 -20.20
CA GLU A 33 -17.18 -18.63 -21.21
C GLU A 33 -16.68 -18.17 -22.59
N GLU A 34 -16.65 -16.85 -22.85
CA GLU A 34 -16.16 -16.30 -24.12
C GLU A 34 -14.63 -16.37 -24.21
N LYS A 35 -13.93 -16.22 -23.07
CA LYS A 35 -12.48 -16.32 -23.02
C LYS A 35 -12.01 -17.78 -23.00
N SER A 36 -11.04 -18.10 -23.85
CA SER A 36 -10.36 -19.39 -23.82
C SER A 36 -9.52 -19.59 -22.56
N ASP A 37 -9.32 -20.85 -22.19
CA ASP A 37 -8.53 -21.22 -21.00
C ASP A 37 -7.09 -20.70 -21.06
N ASP A 38 -6.48 -20.65 -22.25
CA ASP A 38 -5.14 -20.08 -22.43
C ASP A 38 -5.08 -18.59 -22.08
N VAL A 39 -6.14 -17.83 -22.39
CA VAL A 39 -6.22 -16.41 -22.07
C VAL A 39 -6.45 -16.23 -20.57
N LYS A 40 -7.33 -17.03 -19.97
CA LYS A 40 -7.54 -17.05 -18.51
C LYS A 40 -6.24 -17.39 -17.77
N ALA A 41 -5.51 -18.40 -18.22
CA ALA A 41 -4.24 -18.85 -17.66
C ALA A 41 -3.14 -17.78 -17.77
N LYS A 42 -3.16 -16.92 -18.80
CA LYS A 42 -2.23 -15.78 -18.94
C LYS A 42 -2.60 -14.61 -18.04
N LEU A 43 -3.89 -14.40 -17.79
CA LEU A 43 -4.38 -13.26 -17.00
C LEU A 43 -4.34 -13.54 -15.48
N LEU A 44 -4.60 -14.77 -15.04
CA LEU A 44 -4.57 -15.16 -13.62
C LEU A 44 -3.24 -14.80 -12.91
N PRO A 45 -2.04 -15.02 -13.49
CA PRO A 45 -0.77 -14.61 -12.90
C PRO A 45 -0.64 -13.11 -12.62
N HIS A 46 -1.41 -12.26 -13.30
CA HIS A 46 -1.45 -10.83 -13.02
C HIS A 46 -2.33 -10.50 -11.80
N TRP A 47 -3.45 -11.20 -11.65
CA TRP A 47 -4.44 -10.93 -10.61
C TRP A 47 -4.13 -11.61 -9.28
N ILE A 48 -3.58 -12.83 -9.29
CA ILE A 48 -3.32 -13.61 -8.08
C ILE A 48 -2.33 -12.90 -7.13
N PRO A 49 -1.17 -12.39 -7.57
CA PRO A 49 -0.26 -11.67 -6.67
C PRO A 49 -0.88 -10.40 -6.10
N LYS A 50 -1.75 -9.73 -6.87
CA LYS A 50 -2.47 -8.54 -6.44
C LYS A 50 -3.47 -8.89 -5.32
N TYR A 51 -4.21 -9.98 -5.48
CA TYR A 51 -5.11 -10.52 -4.45
C TYR A 51 -4.33 -10.91 -3.18
N GLN A 52 -3.23 -11.64 -3.33
CA GLN A 52 -2.39 -12.05 -2.20
C GLN A 52 -1.86 -10.86 -1.39
N ARG A 53 -1.45 -9.77 -2.04
CA ARG A 53 -0.98 -8.55 -1.36
C ARG A 53 -2.09 -7.83 -0.59
N LEU A 54 -3.33 -7.89 -1.07
CA LEU A 54 -4.47 -7.28 -0.39
C LEU A 54 -4.91 -8.10 0.83
N MET A 55 -4.81 -9.43 0.73
CA MET A 55 -5.14 -10.34 1.83
C MET A 55 -4.03 -10.44 2.87
N GLN A 56 -2.80 -10.05 2.52
CA GLN A 56 -1.74 -9.97 3.51
C GLN A 56 -1.97 -8.79 4.44
N PRO A 57 -1.91 -9.00 5.77
CA PRO A 57 -1.93 -7.89 6.70
C PRO A 57 -0.76 -6.95 6.35
N PRO A 58 -0.97 -5.63 6.43
CA PRO A 58 0.12 -4.69 6.21
C PRO A 58 1.28 -5.08 7.13
N PRO A 59 2.53 -5.04 6.63
CA PRO A 59 3.67 -5.36 7.47
C PRO A 59 3.58 -4.49 8.73
N PRO A 60 3.91 -5.05 9.91
CA PRO A 60 3.81 -4.29 11.14
C PRO A 60 4.54 -2.97 10.95
N PRO A 61 3.91 -1.83 11.33
CA PRO A 61 4.54 -0.53 11.14
C PRO A 61 5.92 -0.61 11.77
N LYS A 62 6.96 -0.34 10.98
CA LYS A 62 8.33 -0.27 11.51
C LYS A 62 8.26 0.61 12.75
N PRO A 63 8.77 0.18 13.92
CA PRO A 63 8.65 0.96 15.13
C PRO A 63 9.13 2.38 14.83
N PHE A 64 8.24 3.36 14.95
CA PHE A 64 8.55 4.76 14.66
C PHE A 64 9.80 5.20 15.44
N GLU A 65 9.98 4.62 16.64
CA GLU A 65 11.19 4.71 17.46
C GLU A 65 12.48 4.30 16.76
N LYS A 66 12.48 3.27 15.91
CA LYS A 66 13.67 2.84 15.16
C LYS A 66 14.03 3.86 14.08
N PHE A 67 13.03 4.46 13.44
CA PHE A 67 13.23 5.54 12.48
C PHE A 67 13.79 6.79 13.18
N LEU A 68 13.17 7.23 14.27
CA LEU A 68 13.65 8.36 15.07
C LEU A 68 15.06 8.13 15.62
N ARG A 69 15.34 6.95 16.20
CA ARG A 69 16.66 6.61 16.74
C ARG A 69 17.75 6.67 15.67
N ASN A 70 17.47 6.18 14.46
CA ASN A 70 18.42 6.24 13.34
C ASN A 70 18.58 7.66 12.81
N PHE A 71 17.51 8.44 12.75
CA PHE A 71 17.52 9.84 12.36
C PHE A 71 18.34 10.71 13.33
N TYR A 72 18.10 10.59 14.63
CA TYR A 72 18.86 11.31 15.66
C TYR A 72 20.34 10.88 15.71
N LYS A 73 20.66 9.59 15.55
CA LYS A 73 22.05 9.13 15.43
C LYS A 73 22.75 9.75 14.21
N LYS A 74 22.06 9.83 13.08
CA LYS A 74 22.59 10.42 11.83
C LYS A 74 22.82 11.93 11.97
N GLN A 75 21.91 12.64 12.64
CA GLN A 75 22.09 14.06 12.98
C GLN A 75 23.28 14.28 13.92
N ARG A 76 23.46 13.45 14.96
CA ARG A 76 24.59 13.55 15.88
C ARG A 76 25.93 13.30 15.18
N LEU A 77 25.98 12.33 14.27
CA LEU A 77 27.17 12.04 13.48
C LEU A 77 27.51 13.18 12.50
N ASN A 78 26.51 13.88 11.97
CA ASN A 78 26.72 15.02 11.08
C ASN A 78 27.29 16.23 11.84
N LYS A 79 26.79 16.52 13.05
CA LYS A 79 27.33 17.61 13.90
C LYS A 79 28.80 17.42 14.29
N ASN A 80 29.29 16.19 14.36
CA ASN A 80 30.67 15.89 14.71
C ASN A 80 31.65 15.92 13.52
N LYS A 81 31.18 16.21 12.29
CA LYS A 81 32.01 16.26 11.07
C LYS A 81 32.48 17.66 10.69
N HIS A 82 31.93 18.70 11.32
CA HIS A 82 32.43 20.07 11.20
C HIS A 82 32.69 20.63 12.60
N PRO A 83 33.87 20.39 13.20
CA PRO A 83 34.32 21.22 14.30
C PRO A 83 34.50 22.64 13.76
N LEU A 84 33.82 23.60 14.38
CA LEU A 84 34.07 25.03 14.17
C LEU A 84 35.57 25.26 14.44
N LEU A 85 36.29 25.71 13.40
CA LEU A 85 37.61 26.34 13.55
C LEU A 85 37.47 27.63 14.34
#